data_AF-A0A2V9Y1H4-F1
#
_entry.id   AF-A0A2V9Y1H4-F1
#
_cell.length_a   1.000
_cell.length_b   1.000
_cell.length_c   1.000
_cell.angle_alpha   90.00
_cell.angle_beta   90.00
_cell.angle_gamma   90.00
#
_symmetry.space_group_name_H-M   'P 1'
#
loop_
_entity.id
_entity.type
_entity.pdbx_description
1 polymer ?
#
loop_
_entity_poly.entity_id
_entity_poly.type
_entity_poly.pdbx_seq_one_letter_code
_entity_poly.pdbx_strand_id
1 'polypeptide(L)'
;MASNRITVRVPKQLEALLRHRSRSRGQTPSDVVRDALETYLGHGGQSLSAYDLARGAGVIGCATRAPKDLSSNRRHFDGFGKKK
;
A
#
# COMPACT_ATOMS: atom_id res chain seq x y z
N MET A 1 -0.67 -15.63 -20.90
CA MET A 1 0.18 -16.10 -19.78
C MET A 1 -0.23 -17.51 -19.42
N ALA A 2 0.71 -18.40 -19.12
CA ALA A 2 0.37 -19.72 -18.59
C ALA A 2 -0.36 -19.57 -17.25
N SER A 3 -1.53 -20.18 -17.09
CA SER A 3 -2.35 -20.07 -15.88
C SER A 3 -2.36 -21.39 -15.12
N ASN A 4 -1.96 -21.36 -13.85
CA ASN A 4 -2.10 -22.51 -12.95
C ASN A 4 -3.47 -22.47 -12.26
N ARG A 5 -4.14 -23.63 -12.17
CA ARG A 5 -5.44 -23.75 -11.49
C ARG A 5 -5.23 -24.15 -10.04
N ILE A 6 -5.66 -23.30 -9.12
CA ILE A 6 -5.76 -23.63 -7.70
C ILE A 6 -7.23 -23.92 -7.35
N THR A 7 -7.47 -24.86 -6.44
CA THR A 7 -8.80 -25.15 -5.89
C THR A 7 -8.80 -24.88 -4.40
N VAL A 8 -9.61 -23.93 -3.95
CA VAL A 8 -9.67 -23.48 -2.57
C VAL A 8 -11.11 -23.57 -2.09
N ARG A 9 -11.32 -24.09 -0.87
CA ARG A 9 -12.64 -24.09 -0.23
C ARG A 9 -12.92 -22.69 0.32
N VAL A 10 -14.07 -22.12 -0.03
CA VAL A 10 -14.52 -20.82 0.46
C VAL A 10 -15.89 -20.94 1.12
N PRO A 11 -16.18 -20.15 2.17
CA PRO A 11 -17.52 -20.09 2.75
C PRO A 11 -18.56 -19.62 1.72
N LYS A 12 -19.80 -20.10 1.83
CA LYS A 12 -20.90 -19.72 0.92
C LYS A 12 -21.14 -18.21 0.85
N GLN A 13 -20.97 -17.51 1.97
CA GLN A 13 -21.11 -16.06 2.05
C GLN A 13 -20.05 -15.35 1.18
N LEU A 14 -18.82 -15.85 1.18
CA LEU A 14 -17.73 -15.28 0.37
C LEU A 14 -17.97 -15.51 -1.12
N GLU A 15 -18.50 -16.68 -1.49
CA GLU A 15 -18.91 -16.94 -2.88
C GLU A 15 -19.98 -15.95 -3.35
N ALA A 16 -20.99 -15.68 -2.52
CA ALA A 16 -22.05 -14.73 -2.85
C ALA A 16 -21.50 -13.31 -3.07
N LEU A 17 -20.62 -12.85 -2.18
CA LEU A 17 -19.94 -11.55 -2.31
C LEU A 17 -19.11 -11.47 -3.61
N LEU A 18 -18.40 -12.55 -3.94
CA LEU A 18 -17.56 -12.61 -5.12
C LEU A 18 -18.39 -12.52 -6.42
N ARG A 19 -19.52 -13.23 -6.47
CA ARG A 19 -20.46 -13.16 -7.61
C ARG A 19 -21.07 -11.77 -7.74
N HIS A 20 -21.45 -11.14 -6.64
CA HIS A 20 -21.97 -9.77 -6.65
C HIS A 20 -20.93 -8.78 -7.18
N ARG A 21 -19.69 -8.84 -6.67
CA ARG A 21 -18.57 -8.00 -7.10
C ARG A 21 -18.27 -8.19 -8.59
N SER A 22 -18.20 -9.43 -9.05
CA SER A 22 -18.00 -9.80 -10.46
C SER A 22 -19.04 -9.15 -11.36
N ARG A 23 -20.34 -9.25 -11.01
CA ARG A 23 -21.44 -8.62 -11.77
C ARG A 23 -21.34 -7.10 -11.80
N SER A 24 -21.07 -6.47 -10.66
CA SER A 24 -21.00 -5.01 -10.55
C SER A 24 -19.87 -4.39 -11.38
N ARG A 25 -18.80 -5.15 -11.66
CA ARG A 25 -17.61 -4.68 -12.38
C ARG A 25 -17.50 -5.21 -13.81
N GLY A 26 -18.41 -6.09 -14.24
CA GLY A 26 -18.30 -6.77 -15.53
C GLY A 26 -17.08 -7.69 -15.66
N GLN A 27 -16.51 -8.14 -14.54
CA GLN A 27 -15.32 -8.98 -14.48
C GLN A 27 -15.70 -10.45 -14.21
N THR A 28 -14.87 -11.41 -14.59
CA THR A 28 -15.12 -12.81 -14.21
C THR A 28 -14.79 -13.05 -12.73
N PRO A 29 -15.39 -14.06 -12.08
CA PRO A 29 -15.00 -14.48 -10.73
C PRO A 29 -13.49 -14.68 -10.58
N SER A 30 -12.85 -15.29 -11.58
CA SER A 30 -11.41 -15.54 -11.58
C SER A 30 -10.59 -14.25 -11.62
N ASP A 31 -11.06 -13.22 -12.33
CA ASP A 31 -10.38 -11.92 -12.37
C ASP A 31 -10.45 -11.22 -11.02
N VAL A 32 -11.63 -11.23 -10.39
CA VAL A 32 -11.80 -10.67 -9.04
C VAL A 32 -10.92 -11.39 -8.02
N VAL A 33 -10.81 -12.73 -8.09
CA VAL A 33 -9.91 -13.50 -7.22
C VAL A 33 -8.45 -13.15 -7.48
N ARG A 34 -8.05 -13.04 -8.75
CA ARG A 34 -6.67 -12.71 -9.12
C ARG A 34 -6.30 -11.31 -8.62
N ASP A 35 -7.13 -10.30 -8.91
CA ASP A 35 -6.92 -8.92 -8.45
C ASP A 35 -6.80 -8.88 -6.92
N ALA A 36 -7.65 -9.63 -6.20
CA ALA A 36 -7.61 -9.70 -4.75
C ALA A 36 -6.33 -10.36 -4.23
N LEU A 37 -5.86 -11.43 -4.86
CA LEU A 37 -4.61 -12.11 -4.51
C LEU A 37 -3.39 -11.24 -4.83
N GLU A 38 -3.36 -10.61 -6.00
CA GLU A 38 -2.29 -9.67 -6.39
C GLU A 38 -2.25 -8.46 -5.47
N THR A 39 -3.42 -7.94 -5.07
CA THR A 39 -3.49 -6.86 -4.08
C THR A 39 -2.99 -7.37 -2.73
N TYR A 40 -3.51 -8.48 -2.22
CA TYR A 40 -3.16 -9.00 -0.89
C TYR A 40 -1.68 -9.38 -0.79
N LEU A 41 -1.15 -10.09 -1.78
CA LEU A 41 0.24 -10.55 -1.82
C LEU A 41 1.20 -9.44 -2.27
N GLY A 42 0.77 -8.57 -3.19
CA GLY A 42 1.53 -7.40 -3.62
C GLY A 42 1.70 -6.37 -2.51
N HIS A 43 0.73 -6.24 -1.61
CA HIS A 43 0.87 -5.46 -0.37
C HIS A 43 1.64 -6.20 0.73
N GLY A 44 1.86 -7.52 0.60
CA GLY A 44 2.58 -8.35 1.55
C GLY A 44 4.09 -8.45 1.34
N GLY A 45 4.62 -7.95 0.21
CA GLY A 45 6.03 -8.12 -0.17
C GLY A 45 6.95 -6.94 0.11
N GLN A 46 6.43 -5.72 0.15
CA GLN A 46 7.21 -4.52 0.49
C GLN A 46 6.32 -3.59 1.29
N SER A 47 6.38 -3.70 2.62
CA SER A 47 6.15 -2.50 3.43
C SER A 47 7.23 -1.52 3.00
N LEU A 48 6.93 -0.72 1.98
CA LEU A 48 7.78 0.39 1.58
C LEU A 48 7.95 1.21 2.84
N SER A 49 9.20 1.34 3.28
CA SER A 49 9.48 2.15 4.45
C SER A 49 8.99 3.57 4.18
N ALA A 50 8.76 4.35 5.23
CA ALA A 50 8.45 5.77 5.05
C ALA A 50 9.51 6.47 4.17
N TYR A 51 10.76 6.00 4.23
CA TYR A 51 11.85 6.44 3.35
C TYR A 51 11.59 6.09 1.88
N ASP A 52 11.20 4.86 1.55
CA ASP A 52 10.96 4.43 0.17
C ASP A 52 9.78 5.19 -0.45
N LEU A 53 8.72 5.41 0.33
CA LEU A 53 7.57 6.23 -0.07
C LEU A 53 7.98 7.68 -0.33
N ALA A 54 8.75 8.28 0.58
CA ALA A 54 9.24 9.65 0.44
C ALA A 54 10.18 9.80 -0.77
N ARG A 55 11.00 8.78 -1.03
CA ARG A 55 11.89 8.74 -2.19
C ARG A 55 11.11 8.66 -3.50
N GLY A 56 10.14 7.75 -3.58
CA GLY A 56 9.28 7.59 -4.76
C GLY A 56 8.43 8.83 -5.06
N ALA A 57 7.97 9.53 -4.02
CA ALA A 57 7.23 10.78 -4.16
C ALA A 57 8.12 12.00 -4.52
N GLY A 58 9.44 11.84 -4.59
CA GLY A 58 10.37 12.93 -4.90
C GLY A 58 10.42 14.03 -3.85
N VAL A 59 9.93 13.77 -2.63
CA VAL A 59 9.90 14.76 -1.54
C VAL A 59 11.22 14.83 -0.77
N ILE A 60 12.08 13.82 -0.90
CA ILE A 60 13.43 13.84 -0.31
C ILE A 60 14.27 14.87 -1.08
N GLY A 61 14.72 15.92 -0.37
CA GLY A 61 15.57 16.97 -0.95
C GLY A 61 14.82 18.06 -1.74
N CYS A 62 13.48 18.10 -1.70
CA CYS A 62 12.70 19.11 -2.42
C CYS A 62 12.80 20.52 -1.81
N ALA A 63 13.21 20.64 -0.55
CA ALA A 63 13.37 21.93 0.13
C ALA A 63 14.68 22.62 -0.30
N THR A 64 14.55 23.76 -0.97
CA THR A 64 15.70 24.60 -1.33
C THR A 64 15.96 25.66 -0.25
N ARG A 65 17.24 26.01 -0.03
CA ARG A 65 17.68 26.99 0.99
C ARG A 65 17.27 26.63 2.44
N ALA A 66 17.07 25.35 2.73
CA ALA A 66 16.83 24.87 4.09
C ALA A 66 18.16 24.65 4.85
N PRO A 67 18.15 24.65 6.19
CA PRO A 67 19.31 24.28 6.99
C PRO A 67 19.83 22.88 6.62
N LYS A 68 21.16 22.73 6.56
CA LYS A 68 21.83 21.49 6.15
C LYS A 68 21.53 20.31 7.09
N ASP A 69 21.23 20.57 8.35
CA ASP A 69 20.97 19.55 9.37
C ASP A 69 19.81 19.98 10.27
N LEU A 70 18.66 19.32 10.10
CA LEU A 70 17.48 19.49 10.94
C LEU A 70 17.33 18.36 11.97
N SER A 71 17.95 17.20 11.74
CA SER A 71 17.72 15.99 12.54
C SER A 71 18.74 15.80 13.67
N SER A 72 19.92 16.42 13.58
CA SER A 72 21.03 16.17 14.51
C SER A 72 21.36 17.40 15.37
N ASN A 73 20.94 18.59 14.94
CA ASN A 73 21.14 19.82 15.70
C ASN A 73 20.02 20.04 16.74
N ARG A 74 20.35 19.78 18.00
CA ARG A 74 19.45 19.88 19.16
C ARG A 74 18.75 21.24 19.32
N ARG A 75 19.33 22.34 18.81
CA ARG A 75 18.70 23.68 18.85
C ARG A 75 17.42 23.75 18.03
N HIS A 76 17.28 22.95 16.97
CA HIS A 76 16.08 22.92 16.14
C HIS A 76 14.90 22.17 16.78
N PHE A 77 15.16 21.42 17.85
CA PHE A 77 14.14 20.67 18.58
C PHE A 77 13.56 21.45 19.77
N ASP A 78 14.00 22.69 20.02
CA ASP A 78 13.46 23.47 21.13
C ASP A 78 11.97 23.76 20.91
N GLY A 79 11.16 23.48 21.93
CA GLY A 79 9.70 23.56 21.87
C GLY A 79 8.99 22.46 21.07
N PHE A 80 9.71 21.54 20.41
CA PHE A 80 9.08 20.45 19.65
C PHE A 80 8.30 19.50 20.58
N GLY A 81 7.01 19.29 20.30
CA GLY A 81 6.14 18.39 21.07
C GLY A 81 5.59 18.96 22.39
N LYS A 82 5.88 20.21 22.75
CA LYS A 82 5.24 20.87 23.90
C LYS A 82 3.83 21.33 23.51
N LYS A 83 2.84 21.11 24.39
CA LYS A 83 1.49 21.66 24.22
C LYS A 83 1.55 23.18 24.43
N LYS A 84 0.86 23.92 23.56
CA LYS A 84 0.65 25.37 23.69
C LYS A 84 -0.09 25.69 24.98
#